data_AF-A0A150N6S8-F1
#
_entry.id   AF-A0A150N6S8-F1
#
_cell.length_a   1.000
_cell.length_b   1.000
_cell.length_c   1.000
_cell.angle_alpha   90.00
_cell.angle_beta   90.00
_cell.angle_gamma   90.00
#
_symmetry.space_group_name_H-M   'P 1'
#
loop_
_entity.id
_entity.type
_entity.pdbx_description
1 polymer ?
#
loop_
_entity_poly.entity_id
_entity_poly.type
_entity_poly.pdbx_seq_one_letter_code
_entity_poly.pdbx_strand_id
1 'polypeptide(L)'
;MSLTTQLATMLAMIGMGSWLGAALDTYNRFLKRQDRAHWIVFINDILFWIVQGLIIFYVLLLVNEGELRFYIFLAILCGYAAYQSLFRMIYLKVLEWTIWFAVRLYRFFVQLCYYSIVRPIQLLFQILLALSFFVWKLFSSFLHILYQCVKILFAPVRWIGFMIWRGIPKHWKQPLEKIFSYLAGIIRQVKNMKDSFIKRRK
;
A
#
# COMPACT_ATOMS: atom_id res chain seq x y z
N MET A 1 40.75 -48.53 -13.76
CA MET A 1 40.78 -47.05 -13.71
C MET A 1 42.01 -46.55 -14.45
N SER A 2 41.85 -45.73 -15.49
CA SER A 2 42.96 -45.07 -16.16
C SER A 2 43.36 -43.81 -15.37
N LEU A 3 44.59 -43.32 -15.56
CA LEU A 3 45.06 -42.06 -14.94
C LEU A 3 44.11 -40.89 -15.27
N THR A 4 43.54 -40.90 -16.47
CA THR A 4 42.60 -39.88 -16.94
C THR A 4 41.29 -39.87 -16.17
N THR A 5 40.71 -41.03 -15.83
CA THR A 5 39.50 -41.09 -15.00
C THR A 5 39.79 -40.64 -13.58
N GLN A 6 40.94 -41.01 -13.02
CA GLN A 6 41.35 -40.55 -11.70
C GLN A 6 41.53 -39.02 -11.65
N LEU A 7 42.19 -38.41 -12.64
CA LEU A 7 42.34 -36.96 -12.70
C LEU A 7 40.99 -36.25 -12.90
N ALA A 8 40.12 -36.80 -13.76
CA ALA A 8 38.77 -36.28 -13.96
C ALA A 8 37.94 -36.35 -12.66
N THR A 9 38.00 -37.46 -11.91
CA THR A 9 37.34 -37.56 -10.60
C THR A 9 37.87 -36.55 -9.61
N MET A 10 39.19 -36.33 -9.54
CA MET A 10 39.76 -35.33 -8.62
C MET A 10 39.29 -33.91 -8.95
N LEU A 11 39.33 -33.51 -10.23
CA LEU A 11 38.83 -32.20 -10.66
C LEU A 11 37.33 -32.04 -10.42
N ALA A 12 36.54 -33.07 -10.72
CA ALA A 12 35.10 -33.06 -10.45
C ALA A 12 34.83 -32.87 -8.95
N MET A 13 35.57 -33.57 -8.08
CA MET A 13 35.40 -33.47 -6.62
C MET A 13 35.87 -32.12 -6.06
N ILE A 14 36.92 -31.51 -6.63
CA ILE A 14 37.31 -30.12 -6.33
C ILE A 14 36.19 -29.15 -6.74
N GLY A 15 35.62 -29.35 -7.92
CA GLY A 15 34.46 -28.59 -8.40
C GLY A 15 33.25 -28.72 -7.45
N MET A 16 32.97 -29.94 -6.98
CA MET A 16 31.92 -30.21 -6.01
C MET A 16 32.19 -29.58 -4.64
N GLY A 17 33.44 -29.55 -4.18
CA GLY A 17 33.83 -28.80 -2.99
C GLY A 17 33.59 -27.29 -3.13
N SER A 18 33.86 -26.75 -4.31
CA SER A 18 33.58 -25.34 -4.62
C SER A 18 32.08 -25.05 -4.66
N TRP A 19 31.31 -25.96 -5.29
CA TRP A 19 29.85 -25.92 -5.30
C TRP A 19 29.27 -25.96 -3.88
N LEU A 20 29.77 -26.85 -3.02
CA LEU A 20 29.34 -26.95 -1.63
C LEU A 20 29.59 -25.64 -0.86
N GLY A 21 30.72 -24.98 -1.11
CA GLY A 21 31.02 -23.65 -0.57
C GLY A 21 30.02 -22.60 -1.03
N ALA A 22 29.74 -22.54 -2.34
CA ALA A 22 28.74 -21.64 -2.89
C ALA A 22 27.35 -21.89 -2.31
N ALA A 23 26.91 -23.15 -2.29
CA ALA A 23 25.60 -23.55 -1.78
C ALA A 23 25.44 -23.22 -0.29
N LEU A 24 26.48 -23.39 0.53
CA LEU A 24 26.47 -23.00 1.93
C LEU A 24 26.31 -21.49 2.12
N ASP A 25 27.04 -20.69 1.34
CA ASP A 25 26.94 -19.22 1.39
C ASP A 25 25.56 -18.74 0.92
N THR A 26 25.00 -19.34 -0.14
CA THR A 26 23.61 -19.08 -0.57
C THR A 26 22.63 -19.41 0.55
N TYR A 27 22.74 -20.63 1.09
CA TYR A 27 21.83 -21.16 2.09
C TYR A 27 21.83 -20.28 3.36
N ASN A 28 23.01 -19.92 3.86
CA ASN A 28 23.14 -19.04 5.02
C ASN A 28 22.51 -17.65 4.77
N ARG A 29 22.63 -17.10 3.55
CA ARG A 29 22.04 -15.80 3.20
C ARG A 29 20.51 -15.83 3.17
N PHE A 30 19.91 -16.91 2.67
CA PHE A 30 18.44 -17.05 2.60
C PHE A 30 17.81 -17.47 3.92
N LEU A 31 18.48 -18.31 4.70
CA LEU A 31 17.92 -18.85 5.94
C LEU A 31 17.81 -17.77 7.03
N LYS A 32 18.65 -16.73 7.03
CA LYS A 32 18.68 -15.64 8.04
C LYS A 32 18.49 -16.19 9.46
N ARG A 33 19.47 -16.98 9.92
CA ARG A 33 19.41 -17.79 11.16
C ARG A 33 18.89 -17.06 12.40
N GLN A 34 19.13 -15.76 12.53
CA GLN A 34 18.71 -14.96 13.69
C GLN A 34 17.18 -14.72 13.76
N ASP A 35 16.48 -14.74 12.62
CA ASP A 35 15.06 -14.38 12.55
C ASP A 35 14.14 -15.62 12.53
N ARG A 36 14.68 -16.84 12.57
CA ARG A 36 13.93 -18.09 12.36
C ARG A 36 13.94 -18.97 13.60
N ALA A 37 12.83 -19.68 13.82
CA ALA A 37 12.72 -20.66 14.89
C ALA A 37 13.76 -21.77 14.74
N HIS A 38 14.42 -22.14 15.85
CA HIS A 38 15.51 -23.12 15.89
C HIS A 38 15.15 -24.47 15.25
N TRP A 39 13.92 -24.96 15.46
CA TRP A 39 13.43 -26.19 14.84
C TRP A 39 13.39 -26.15 13.31
N ILE A 40 13.02 -25.00 12.72
CA ILE A 40 12.97 -24.83 11.26
C ILE A 40 14.40 -24.82 10.70
N VAL A 41 15.32 -24.14 11.36
CA VAL A 41 16.74 -24.13 10.98
C VAL A 41 17.30 -25.55 10.99
N PHE A 42 17.03 -26.32 12.05
CA PHE A 42 17.50 -27.69 12.18
C PHE A 42 17.00 -28.61 11.05
N ILE A 43 15.70 -28.58 10.74
CA ILE A 43 15.13 -29.39 9.64
C ILE A 43 15.75 -28.99 8.30
N ASN A 44 15.89 -27.68 8.04
CA ASN A 44 16.50 -27.21 6.81
C ASN A 44 18.00 -27.56 6.73
N ASP A 45 18.73 -27.55 7.84
CA ASP A 45 20.15 -27.93 7.87
C ASP A 45 20.29 -29.42 7.52
N ILE A 46 19.47 -30.30 8.11
CA ILE A 46 19.45 -31.73 7.77
C ILE A 46 19.13 -31.93 6.29
N LEU A 47 18.07 -31.28 5.79
CA LEU A 47 17.65 -31.41 4.40
C LEU A 47 18.73 -30.91 3.45
N PHE A 48 19.38 -29.80 3.79
CA PHE A 48 20.51 -29.27 3.02
C PHE A 48 21.65 -30.28 2.92
N TRP A 49 22.10 -30.85 4.04
CA TRP A 49 23.21 -31.82 4.04
C TRP A 49 22.85 -33.11 3.31
N ILE A 50 21.62 -33.59 3.43
CA ILE A 50 21.15 -34.76 2.66
C ILE A 50 21.20 -34.45 1.16
N VAL A 51 20.66 -33.31 0.72
CA VAL A 51 20.67 -32.93 -0.69
C VAL A 51 22.09 -32.76 -1.21
N GLN A 52 22.98 -32.07 -0.48
CA GLN A 52 24.38 -31.92 -0.91
C GLN A 52 25.11 -33.26 -0.95
N GLY A 53 24.89 -34.13 0.04
CA GLY A 53 25.46 -35.48 0.06
C GLY A 53 25.01 -36.30 -1.14
N LEU A 54 23.71 -36.26 -1.48
CA LEU A 54 23.16 -36.94 -2.66
C LEU A 54 23.73 -36.39 -3.97
N ILE A 55 23.87 -35.07 -4.10
CA ILE A 55 24.45 -34.46 -5.31
C ILE A 55 25.91 -34.87 -5.47
N ILE A 56 26.72 -34.80 -4.40
CA ILE A 56 28.13 -35.20 -4.42
C ILE A 56 28.25 -36.68 -4.76
N PHE A 57 27.43 -37.53 -4.13
CA PHE A 57 27.42 -38.96 -4.41
C PHE A 57 27.00 -39.26 -5.85
N TYR A 58 26.00 -38.55 -6.38
CA TYR A 58 25.58 -38.70 -7.78
C TYR A 58 26.69 -38.34 -8.77
N VAL A 59 27.40 -37.23 -8.54
CA VAL A 59 28.56 -36.86 -9.38
C VAL A 59 29.68 -37.88 -9.23
N LEU A 60 29.90 -38.40 -8.02
CA LEU A 60 30.87 -39.47 -7.80
C LEU A 60 30.48 -40.76 -8.54
N LEU A 61 29.19 -41.11 -8.57
CA LEU A 61 28.66 -42.23 -9.32
C LEU A 61 28.90 -42.07 -10.83
N LEU A 62 28.71 -40.86 -11.35
CA LEU A 62 28.89 -40.57 -12.77
C LEU A 62 30.35 -40.65 -13.22
N VAL A 63 31.29 -40.21 -12.38
CA VAL A 63 32.71 -40.05 -12.78
C VAL A 63 33.59 -41.21 -12.31
N ASN A 64 33.24 -41.88 -11.20
CA ASN A 64 34.04 -42.94 -10.57
C ASN A 64 33.26 -44.23 -10.31
N GLU A 65 32.06 -44.40 -10.87
CA GLU A 65 31.15 -45.52 -10.57
C GLU A 65 30.81 -45.63 -9.07
N GLY A 66 30.96 -44.54 -8.30
CA GLY A 66 30.64 -44.49 -6.88
C GLY A 66 31.73 -45.07 -5.99
N GLU A 67 32.92 -45.37 -6.53
CA GLU A 67 34.06 -45.79 -5.71
C GLU A 67 34.49 -44.67 -4.75
N LEU A 68 34.24 -44.92 -3.47
CA LEU A 68 34.55 -43.98 -2.41
C LEU A 68 35.97 -44.26 -1.89
N ARG A 69 36.86 -43.29 -2.11
CA ARG A 69 38.29 -43.38 -1.76
C ARG A 69 38.70 -42.15 -0.95
N PHE A 70 39.69 -42.31 -0.08
CA PHE A 70 40.08 -41.25 0.87
C PHE A 70 40.48 -39.92 0.21
N TYR A 71 41.15 -39.97 -0.94
CA TYR A 71 41.57 -38.75 -1.65
C TYR A 71 40.40 -37.91 -2.19
N ILE A 72 39.20 -38.48 -2.33
CA ILE A 72 38.00 -37.74 -2.75
C ILE A 72 37.61 -36.72 -1.68
N PHE A 73 37.67 -37.10 -0.40
CA PHE A 73 37.42 -36.17 0.69
C PHE A 73 38.44 -35.03 0.68
N LEU A 74 39.71 -35.33 0.44
CA LEU A 74 40.75 -34.30 0.33
C LEU A 74 40.51 -33.37 -0.85
N ALA A 75 40.07 -33.90 -1.99
CA ALA A 75 39.70 -33.11 -3.17
C ALA A 75 38.52 -32.16 -2.89
N ILE A 76 37.48 -32.64 -2.21
CA ILE A 76 36.34 -31.81 -1.79
C ILE A 76 36.78 -30.72 -0.81
N LEU A 77 37.59 -31.07 0.20
CA LEU A 77 38.13 -30.10 1.17
C LEU A 77 39.00 -29.04 0.49
N CYS A 78 39.84 -29.45 -0.45
CA CYS A 78 40.67 -28.56 -1.25
C CYS A 78 39.82 -27.62 -2.11
N GLY A 79 38.79 -28.15 -2.78
CA GLY A 79 37.84 -27.36 -3.55
C GLY A 79 37.07 -26.35 -2.71
N TYR A 80 36.61 -26.76 -1.53
CA TYR A 80 35.95 -25.87 -0.58
C TYR A 80 36.89 -24.76 -0.09
N ALA A 81 38.14 -25.10 0.25
CA ALA A 81 39.14 -24.12 0.65
C ALA A 81 39.45 -23.12 -0.48
N ALA A 82 39.62 -23.62 -1.71
CA ALA A 82 39.84 -22.80 -2.90
C ALA A 82 38.66 -21.83 -3.16
N TYR A 83 37.43 -22.31 -2.99
CA TYR A 83 36.25 -21.45 -3.03
C TYR A 83 36.30 -20.36 -1.96
N GLN A 84 36.59 -20.73 -0.72
CA GLN A 84 36.61 -19.82 0.42
C GLN A 84 37.63 -18.70 0.24
N SER A 85 38.82 -19.00 -0.30
CA SER A 85 39.90 -18.04 -0.47
C SER A 85 39.80 -17.20 -1.74
N LEU A 86 39.46 -17.80 -2.89
CA LEU A 86 39.49 -17.10 -4.18
C LEU A 86 38.11 -16.60 -4.61
N PHE A 87 37.07 -17.45 -4.51
CA PHE A 87 35.80 -17.22 -5.19
C PHE A 87 34.73 -16.59 -4.29
N ARG A 88 34.84 -16.74 -2.97
CA ARG A 88 33.84 -16.25 -2.02
C ARG A 88 33.49 -14.78 -2.21
N MET A 89 34.49 -13.91 -2.33
CA MET A 89 34.25 -12.46 -2.49
C MET A 89 33.51 -12.14 -3.80
N ILE A 90 33.88 -12.79 -4.89
CA ILE A 90 33.26 -12.60 -6.20
C ILE A 90 31.83 -13.14 -6.16
N TYR A 91 31.67 -14.35 -5.62
CA TYR A 91 30.38 -15.02 -5.51
C TYR A 91 29.37 -14.20 -4.70
N LEU A 92 29.76 -13.70 -3.52
CA LEU A 92 28.89 -12.88 -2.68
C LEU A 92 28.52 -11.56 -3.37
N LYS A 93 29.47 -10.90 -4.05
CA LYS A 93 29.16 -9.69 -4.84
C LYS A 93 28.15 -9.97 -5.95
N VAL A 94 28.34 -11.06 -6.70
CA VAL A 94 27.40 -11.47 -7.76
C VAL A 94 26.04 -11.78 -7.15
N LEU A 95 25.99 -12.54 -6.05
CA LEU A 95 24.75 -12.90 -5.36
C LEU A 95 23.98 -11.66 -4.91
N GLU A 96 24.66 -10.70 -4.26
CA GLU A 96 24.05 -9.45 -3.83
C GLU A 96 23.58 -8.60 -5.01
N TRP A 97 24.38 -8.53 -6.08
CA TRP A 97 24.00 -7.84 -7.30
C TRP A 97 22.76 -8.47 -7.95
N THR A 98 22.68 -9.80 -8.00
CA THR A 98 21.51 -10.54 -8.50
C THR A 98 20.27 -10.26 -7.65
N ILE A 99 20.40 -10.29 -6.32
CA ILE A 99 19.27 -9.98 -5.41
C ILE A 99 18.82 -8.53 -5.60
N TRP A 100 19.76 -7.59 -5.62
CA TRP A 100 19.45 -6.18 -5.81
C TRP A 100 18.78 -5.92 -7.17
N PHE A 101 19.28 -6.55 -8.23
CA PHE A 101 18.71 -6.49 -9.56
C PHE A 101 17.29 -7.06 -9.59
N ALA A 102 17.06 -8.24 -8.99
CA ALA A 102 15.75 -8.86 -8.90
C ALA A 102 14.75 -8.00 -8.13
N VAL A 103 15.15 -7.43 -6.98
CA VAL A 103 14.29 -6.53 -6.19
C VAL A 103 13.98 -5.26 -6.97
N ARG A 104 14.97 -4.68 -7.65
CA ARG A 104 14.78 -3.49 -8.49
C ARG A 104 13.83 -3.77 -9.64
N LEU A 105 13.96 -4.93 -10.29
CA LEU A 105 13.08 -5.37 -11.36
C LEU A 105 11.65 -5.58 -10.85
N TYR A 106 11.47 -6.26 -9.71
CA TYR A 106 10.16 -6.42 -9.08
C TYR A 106 9.51 -5.07 -8.75
N ARG A 107 10.25 -4.15 -8.13
CA ARG A 107 9.75 -2.80 -7.83
C ARG A 107 9.41 -2.03 -9.09
N PHE A 108 10.21 -2.17 -10.15
CA PHE A 108 9.92 -1.56 -11.45
C PHE A 108 8.57 -2.05 -12.00
N PHE A 109 8.30 -3.35 -11.97
CA PHE A 109 7.02 -3.91 -12.38
C PHE A 109 5.85 -3.43 -11.50
N VAL A 110 6.01 -3.44 -10.18
CA VAL A 110 4.98 -2.93 -9.26
C VAL A 110 4.69 -1.45 -9.51
N GLN A 111 5.73 -0.65 -9.71
CA GLN A 111 5.59 0.78 -9.99
C GLN A 111 4.95 1.03 -11.36
N LEU A 112 5.26 0.21 -12.36
CA LEU A 112 4.60 0.23 -13.66
C LEU A 112 3.11 -0.06 -13.50
N CYS A 113 2.73 -1.14 -12.82
CA CYS A 113 1.33 -1.46 -12.54
C CYS A 113 0.62 -0.35 -11.75
N TYR A 114 1.29 0.21 -10.73
CA TYR A 114 0.75 1.30 -9.91
C TYR A 114 0.45 2.54 -10.77
N TYR A 115 1.40 2.98 -11.61
CA TYR A 115 1.16 4.12 -12.49
C TYR A 115 0.16 3.83 -13.60
N SER A 116 0.12 2.60 -14.11
CA SER A 116 -0.82 2.20 -15.16
C SER A 116 -2.26 2.07 -14.67
N ILE A 117 -2.50 1.73 -13.39
CA ILE A 117 -3.85 1.44 -12.87
C ILE A 117 -4.30 2.47 -11.83
N VAL A 118 -3.47 2.75 -10.81
CA VAL A 118 -3.91 3.59 -9.69
C VAL A 118 -4.04 5.06 -10.09
N ARG A 119 -3.08 5.59 -10.86
CA ARG A 119 -3.14 6.98 -11.33
C ARG A 119 -4.37 7.29 -12.19
N PRO A 120 -4.75 6.49 -13.21
CA PRO A 120 -5.94 6.80 -14.00
C PRO A 120 -7.22 6.73 -13.17
N ILE A 121 -7.32 5.82 -12.20
CA ILE A 121 -8.47 5.74 -11.30
C ILE A 121 -8.57 7.02 -10.43
N GLN A 122 -7.45 7.51 -9.91
CA GLN A 122 -7.43 8.76 -9.14
C GLN A 122 -7.85 9.97 -10.01
N LEU A 123 -7.37 10.04 -11.26
CA LEU A 123 -7.79 11.08 -12.21
C LEU A 123 -9.28 11.01 -12.51
N LEU A 124 -9.83 9.80 -12.73
CA LEU A 124 -11.27 9.62 -12.94
C LEU A 124 -12.08 10.11 -11.73
N PHE A 125 -11.64 9.80 -10.51
CA PHE A 125 -12.31 10.27 -9.30
C PHE A 125 -12.21 11.79 -9.12
N GLN A 126 -11.06 12.39 -9.44
CA GLN A 126 -10.88 13.85 -9.42
C GLN A 126 -11.80 14.54 -10.43
N ILE A 127 -11.93 14.00 -11.65
CA ILE A 127 -12.84 14.51 -12.67
C ILE A 127 -14.30 14.38 -12.21
N LEU A 128 -14.68 13.25 -11.60
CA LEU A 128 -16.03 13.04 -11.08
C LEU A 128 -16.39 14.05 -9.97
N LEU A 129 -15.48 14.27 -9.01
CA LEU A 129 -15.68 15.28 -7.96
C LEU A 129 -15.71 16.69 -8.52
N ALA A 130 -14.84 17.02 -9.48
CA ALA A 130 -14.84 18.32 -10.14
C ALA A 130 -16.17 18.58 -10.87
N LEU A 131 -16.71 17.56 -11.55
CA LEU A 131 -18.00 17.63 -12.22
C LEU A 131 -19.14 17.83 -11.21
N SER A 132 -19.12 17.11 -10.10
CA SER A 132 -20.10 17.27 -9.01
C SER A 132 -20.09 18.70 -8.44
N PHE A 133 -18.90 19.24 -8.17
CA PHE A 133 -18.75 20.61 -7.67
C PHE A 133 -19.20 21.65 -8.70
N PHE A 134 -18.94 21.40 -9.99
CA PHE A 134 -19.42 22.25 -11.08
C PHE A 134 -20.96 22.29 -11.14
N VAL A 135 -21.62 21.13 -11.07
CA VAL A 135 -23.09 21.05 -11.03
C VAL A 135 -23.67 21.77 -9.81
N TRP A 136 -23.08 21.55 -8.63
CA TRP A 136 -23.49 22.25 -7.41
C TRP A 136 -23.37 23.77 -7.55
N LYS A 137 -22.28 24.26 -8.14
CA LYS A 137 -22.06 25.69 -8.41
C LYS A 137 -23.11 26.27 -9.37
N LEU A 138 -23.46 25.53 -10.42
CA LEU A 138 -24.54 25.94 -11.34
C LEU A 138 -25.89 26.02 -10.62
N PHE A 139 -26.23 25.00 -9.84
CA PHE A 139 -27.48 24.94 -9.09
C PHE A 139 -27.58 26.06 -8.05
N SER A 140 -26.50 26.31 -7.29
CA SER A 140 -26.43 27.40 -6.33
C SER A 140 -26.56 28.77 -7.01
N SER A 141 -25.95 28.95 -8.18
CA SER A 141 -26.10 30.18 -8.97
C SER A 141 -27.54 30.38 -9.40
N PHE A 142 -28.20 29.32 -9.89
CA PHE A 142 -29.61 29.36 -10.28
C PHE A 142 -30.54 29.72 -9.10
N LEU A 143 -30.36 29.07 -7.95
CA LEU A 143 -31.11 29.41 -6.73
C LEU A 143 -30.91 30.85 -6.29
N HIS A 144 -29.67 31.36 -6.38
CA HIS A 144 -29.37 32.74 -6.02
C HIS A 144 -30.08 33.73 -6.95
N ILE A 145 -30.07 33.46 -8.26
CA ILE A 145 -30.82 34.26 -9.26
C ILE A 145 -32.32 34.21 -8.97
N LEU A 146 -32.88 33.02 -8.72
CA LEU A 146 -34.30 32.86 -8.38
C LEU A 146 -34.67 33.68 -7.13
N TYR A 147 -33.85 33.60 -6.08
CA TYR A 147 -34.06 34.37 -4.86
C TYR A 147 -33.98 35.88 -5.13
N GLN A 148 -33.05 36.33 -5.98
CA GLN A 148 -32.98 37.73 -6.40
C GLN A 148 -34.24 38.17 -7.15
N CYS A 149 -34.77 37.34 -8.07
CA CYS A 149 -36.03 37.60 -8.75
C CYS A 149 -37.20 37.71 -7.78
N VAL A 150 -37.32 36.78 -6.83
CA VAL A 150 -38.36 36.81 -5.78
C VAL A 150 -38.22 38.07 -4.93
N LYS A 151 -37.01 38.41 -4.48
CA LYS A 151 -36.74 39.62 -3.71
C LYS A 151 -37.13 40.88 -4.49
N ILE A 152 -36.82 40.94 -5.78
CA ILE A 152 -37.20 42.04 -6.68
C ILE A 152 -38.72 42.10 -6.85
N LEU A 153 -39.42 40.96 -6.99
CA LEU A 153 -40.87 40.91 -7.13
C LEU A 153 -41.62 41.34 -5.87
N PHE A 154 -41.12 40.98 -4.68
CA PHE A 154 -41.70 41.40 -3.40
C PHE A 154 -41.24 42.80 -2.95
N ALA A 155 -40.20 43.38 -3.56
CA ALA A 155 -39.77 44.75 -3.30
C ALA A 155 -40.87 45.81 -3.56
N PRO A 156 -41.59 45.82 -4.71
CA PRO A 156 -42.68 46.75 -4.95
C PRO A 156 -43.85 46.52 -4.00
N VAL A 157 -44.15 45.27 -3.61
CA VAL A 157 -45.17 44.96 -2.59
C VAL A 157 -44.81 45.60 -1.25
N ARG A 158 -43.54 45.50 -0.83
CA ARG A 158 -43.04 46.15 0.39
C ARG A 158 -43.08 47.68 0.28
N TRP A 159 -42.81 48.23 -0.90
CA TRP A 159 -42.87 49.66 -1.16
C TRP A 159 -44.30 50.20 -1.12
N ILE A 160 -45.25 49.49 -1.73
CA ILE A 160 -46.69 49.78 -1.67
C ILE A 160 -47.18 49.70 -0.22
N GLY A 161 -46.79 48.67 0.54
CA GLY A 161 -47.11 48.56 1.97
C GLY A 161 -46.56 49.73 2.80
N PHE A 162 -45.35 50.20 2.50
CA PHE A 162 -44.77 51.38 3.15
C PHE A 162 -45.48 52.69 2.75
N MET A 163 -45.88 52.84 1.50
CA MET A 163 -46.66 54.00 1.04
C MET A 163 -48.04 54.04 1.71
N ILE A 164 -48.72 52.90 1.83
CA ILE A 164 -49.96 52.77 2.59
C ILE A 164 -49.72 53.13 4.06
N TRP A 165 -48.67 52.62 4.69
CA TRP A 165 -48.32 52.96 6.08
C TRP A 165 -48.06 54.46 6.31
N ARG A 166 -47.50 55.15 5.31
CA ARG A 166 -47.23 56.59 5.36
C ARG A 166 -48.48 57.45 5.14
N GLY A 167 -49.47 56.94 4.39
CA GLY A 167 -50.74 57.60 4.13
C GLY A 167 -51.81 57.42 5.22
N ILE A 168 -51.60 56.55 6.21
CA ILE A 168 -52.58 56.29 7.27
C ILE A 168 -52.56 57.42 8.33
N PRO A 169 -53.68 58.14 8.56
CA PRO A 169 -53.78 59.17 9.60
C PRO A 169 -53.63 58.56 11.01
N LYS A 170 -53.01 59.31 11.93
CA LYS A 170 -52.53 58.85 13.25
C LYS A 170 -53.56 58.06 14.09
N HIS A 171 -54.86 58.28 13.90
CA HIS A 171 -55.93 57.61 14.65
C HIS A 171 -56.06 56.10 14.35
N TRP A 172 -55.71 55.65 13.13
CA TRP A 172 -55.76 54.23 12.76
C TRP A 172 -54.49 53.44 13.13
N LYS A 173 -53.41 54.12 13.57
CA LYS A 173 -52.16 53.45 13.99
C LYS A 173 -52.31 52.74 15.34
N GLN A 174 -53.13 53.29 16.23
CA GLN A 174 -53.36 52.77 17.58
C GLN A 174 -54.02 51.38 17.62
N PRO A 175 -55.09 51.07 16.85
CA PRO A 175 -55.64 49.71 16.82
C PRO A 175 -54.70 48.70 16.18
N LEU A 176 -53.91 49.11 15.18
CA LEU A 176 -52.93 48.24 14.52
C LEU A 176 -51.75 47.89 15.46
N GLU A 177 -51.27 48.83 16.27
CA GLU A 177 -50.26 48.56 17.31
C GLU A 177 -50.80 47.62 18.40
N LYS A 178 -52.10 47.71 18.72
CA LYS A 178 -52.78 46.76 19.62
C LYS A 178 -52.84 45.35 19.03
N ILE A 179 -53.14 45.21 17.73
CA ILE A 179 -53.18 43.90 17.06
C ILE A 179 -51.77 43.30 16.92
N PHE A 180 -50.77 44.12 16.57
CA PHE A 180 -49.38 43.67 16.49
C PHE A 180 -48.81 43.23 17.85
N SER A 181 -49.12 43.95 18.93
CA SER A 181 -48.71 43.54 20.29
C SER A 181 -49.41 42.26 20.75
N TYR A 182 -50.66 42.03 20.34
CA TYR A 182 -51.36 40.77 20.60
C TYR A 182 -50.73 39.58 19.87
N LEU A 183 -50.43 39.75 18.58
CA LEU A 183 -49.72 38.74 17.77
C LEU A 183 -48.31 38.47 18.31
N ALA A 184 -47.60 39.51 18.76
CA ALA A 184 -46.30 39.35 19.41
C ALA A 184 -46.41 38.56 20.73
N GLY A 185 -47.48 38.75 21.50
CA GLY A 185 -47.80 37.96 22.70
C GLY A 185 -48.00 36.48 22.37
N ILE A 186 -48.78 36.18 21.33
CA ILE A 186 -49.02 34.79 20.87
C ILE A 186 -47.72 34.13 20.39
N ILE A 187 -46.90 34.84 19.61
CA ILE A 187 -45.59 34.32 19.16
C ILE A 187 -44.67 34.02 20.36
N ARG A 188 -44.69 34.88 21.39
CA ARG A 188 -43.90 34.70 22.61
C ARG A 188 -44.38 33.50 23.42
N GLN A 189 -45.70 33.28 23.50
CA GLN A 189 -46.28 32.09 24.12
C GLN A 189 -45.91 30.81 23.38
N VAL A 190 -46.01 30.80 22.05
CA VAL A 190 -45.63 29.63 21.23
C VAL A 190 -44.14 29.33 21.38
N LYS A 191 -43.28 30.36 21.43
CA LYS A 191 -41.84 30.20 21.68
C LYS A 191 -41.55 29.61 23.07
N ASN A 192 -42.18 30.13 24.11
CA ASN A 192 -42.04 29.61 25.48
C ASN A 192 -42.55 28.17 25.60
N MET A 193 -43.63 27.83 24.89
CA MET A 193 -44.18 26.48 24.85
C MET A 193 -43.19 25.50 24.19
N LYS A 194 -42.57 25.92 23.08
CA LYS A 194 -41.54 25.14 22.39
C LYS A 194 -40.29 24.94 23.26
N ASP A 195 -39.82 25.99 23.94
CA ASP A 195 -38.68 25.91 24.87
C ASP A 195 -39.00 25.00 26.09
N SER A 196 -40.23 25.04 26.59
CA SER A 196 -40.67 24.13 27.67
C SER A 196 -40.77 22.67 27.25
N PHE A 197 -41.19 22.39 26.00
CA PHE A 197 -41.21 21.04 25.44
C PHE A 197 -39.81 20.49 25.19
N ILE A 198 -38.86 21.33 24.76
CA ILE A 198 -37.45 20.95 24.58
C ILE A 198 -36.81 20.62 25.92
N LYS A 199 -37.13 21.35 26.98
CA LYS A 199 -36.61 21.13 28.34
C LYS A 199 -37.15 19.87 29.03
N ARG A 200 -38.34 19.38 28.61
CA ARG A 200 -38.93 18.10 29.07
C ARG A 200 -38.45 16.86 28.32
N ARG A 201 -37.76 17.02 27.18
CA ARG A 201 -37.22 15.92 26.36
C ARG A 201 -35.72 15.65 26.57
N LYS A 202 -35.05 16.44 27.41
CA LYS A 202 -33.69 16.17 27.93
C LYS A 202 -33.80 15.54 29.31
#